data_AF-A0A956TP85-F1
#
_entry.id   AF-A0A956TP85-F1
#
_cell.length_a   1.000
_cell.length_b   1.000
_cell.length_c   1.000
_cell.angle_alpha   90.00
_cell.angle_beta   90.00
_cell.angle_gamma   90.00
#
_symmetry.space_group_name_H-M   'P 1'
#
loop_
_entity.id
_entity.type
_entity.pdbx_description
1 polymer ?
#
loop_
_entity_poly.entity_id
_entity_poly.type
_entity_poly.pdbx_seq_one_letter_code
_entity_poly.pdbx_strand_id
1 'polypeptide(L)'
;MTRKIATCMNLALLVFASGSYAATVEADSTMVIVSAVESSWKDSGVKLRKGDLVSVKVVGGAWSISKSNYGNYPYTKGSGIDWSYLQGRDPAWRTYTWAMQGARPGALIARCGSNLVEIGAGKSWVSNYDGELFLLCNDAKRGYADNDGTLKVSVTGGTNEKAAALQQQRKQEVEAFQERLKRRQSGQ
;
A
#
# COMPACT_ATOMS: atom_id res chain seq x y z
N MET A 1 64.50 35.59 31.00
CA MET A 1 63.07 35.72 31.37
C MET A 1 62.24 35.21 30.21
N THR A 2 61.77 33.97 30.27
CA THR A 2 61.14 33.28 29.13
C THR A 2 59.72 32.91 29.54
N ARG A 3 58.72 33.65 29.06
CA ARG A 3 57.30 33.39 29.38
C ARG A 3 56.74 32.36 28.40
N LYS A 4 56.39 31.17 28.91
CA LYS A 4 55.59 30.16 28.22
C LYS A 4 54.12 30.59 28.26
N ILE A 5 53.52 30.85 27.10
CA ILE A 5 52.08 31.07 26.97
C ILE A 5 51.44 29.70 26.75
N ALA A 6 50.72 29.22 27.76
CA ALA A 6 49.95 27.99 27.70
C ALA A 6 48.62 28.28 27.00
N THR A 7 48.49 27.82 25.75
CA THR A 7 47.24 27.92 24.99
C THR A 7 46.34 26.76 25.43
N CYS A 8 45.36 27.05 26.27
CA CYS A 8 44.30 26.10 26.64
C CYS A 8 43.39 25.87 25.42
N MET A 9 43.57 24.76 24.71
CA MET A 9 42.60 24.28 23.73
C MET A 9 41.37 23.72 24.47
N ASN A 10 40.28 24.47 24.47
CA ASN A 10 38.97 23.98 24.90
C ASN A 10 38.50 22.88 23.93
N LEU A 11 38.56 21.64 24.39
CA LEU A 11 38.00 20.48 23.69
C LEU A 11 36.48 20.49 23.87
N ALA A 12 35.77 21.18 22.98
CA ALA A 12 34.31 21.14 22.94
C ALA A 12 33.85 19.77 22.39
N LEU A 13 33.41 18.90 23.29
CA LEU A 13 32.82 17.59 22.97
C LEU A 13 31.45 17.81 22.30
N LEU A 14 31.41 17.83 20.97
CA LEU A 14 30.16 17.88 20.23
C LEU A 14 29.52 16.47 20.20
N VAL A 15 28.53 16.24 21.06
CA VAL A 15 27.68 15.06 21.02
C VAL A 15 26.68 15.25 19.87
N PHE A 16 26.97 14.64 18.71
CA PHE A 16 25.99 14.57 17.63
C PHE A 16 24.98 13.47 17.96
N ALA A 17 23.84 13.87 18.52
CA ALA A 17 22.66 13.02 18.57
C ALA A 17 22.21 12.75 17.13
N SER A 18 22.53 11.58 16.59
CA SER A 18 21.99 11.09 15.32
C SER A 18 20.52 10.73 15.51
N GLY A 19 19.67 11.76 15.61
CA GLY A 19 18.24 11.61 15.54
C GLY A 19 17.87 11.06 14.17
N SER A 20 17.52 9.77 14.11
CA SER A 20 16.92 9.17 12.93
C SER A 20 15.51 9.73 12.77
N TYR A 21 15.40 10.91 12.17
CA TYR A 21 14.12 11.43 11.72
C TYR A 21 13.70 10.62 10.50
N ALA A 22 12.95 9.54 10.75
CA ALA A 22 12.21 8.86 9.71
C ALA A 22 11.12 9.82 9.21
N ALA A 23 11.48 10.68 8.26
CA ALA A 23 10.51 11.51 7.57
C ALA A 23 9.58 10.57 6.78
N THR A 24 8.34 10.45 7.22
CA THR A 24 7.27 9.80 6.46
C THR A 24 7.05 10.61 5.19
N VAL A 25 7.50 10.08 4.06
CA VAL A 25 7.04 10.56 2.76
C VAL A 25 5.59 10.16 2.67
N GLU A 26 4.68 11.13 2.64
CA GLU A 26 3.29 10.86 2.27
C GLU A 26 3.30 10.37 0.82
N ALA A 27 3.19 9.06 0.65
CA ALA A 27 3.12 8.48 -0.67
C ALA A 27 1.77 8.86 -1.30
N ASP A 28 1.82 9.38 -2.52
CA ASP A 28 0.64 9.77 -3.29
C ASP A 28 -0.39 8.61 -3.26
N SER A 29 -1.59 8.90 -2.78
CA SER A 29 -2.68 7.93 -2.75
C SER A 29 -3.65 8.19 -3.91
N THR A 30 -4.02 7.12 -4.60
CA THR A 30 -5.02 7.16 -5.68
C THR A 30 -6.34 6.62 -5.15
N MET A 31 -7.43 7.33 -5.44
CA MET A 31 -8.77 6.93 -5.04
C MET A 31 -9.47 6.20 -6.18
N VAL A 32 -9.96 4.99 -5.89
CA VAL A 32 -10.63 4.11 -6.87
C VAL A 32 -12.01 3.75 -6.35
N ILE A 33 -13.03 3.83 -7.21
CA ILE A 33 -14.35 3.26 -6.93
C ILE A 33 -14.44 1.91 -7.62
N VAL A 34 -14.71 0.86 -6.85
CA VAL A 34 -14.85 -0.51 -7.34
C VAL A 34 -16.30 -0.94 -7.15
N SER A 35 -16.95 -1.35 -8.24
CA SER A 35 -18.32 -1.82 -8.23
C SER A 35 -18.39 -3.33 -8.02
N ALA A 36 -19.33 -3.79 -7.20
CA ALA A 36 -19.54 -5.23 -7.02
C ALA A 36 -20.24 -5.89 -8.21
N VAL A 37 -20.97 -5.12 -9.03
CA VAL A 37 -21.73 -5.65 -10.18
C VAL A 37 -20.89 -5.80 -11.45
N GLU A 38 -19.69 -5.24 -11.46
CA GLU A 38 -18.80 -5.29 -12.61
C GLU A 38 -17.92 -6.56 -12.51
N SER A 39 -17.98 -7.41 -13.52
CA SER A 39 -17.09 -8.58 -13.65
C SER A 39 -15.72 -8.23 -14.22
N SER A 40 -15.52 -6.98 -14.65
CA SER A 40 -14.29 -6.48 -15.24
C SER A 40 -13.37 -5.91 -14.18
N TRP A 41 -12.08 -6.23 -14.28
CA TRP A 41 -11.03 -5.66 -13.46
C TRP A 41 -10.98 -4.13 -13.58
N LYS A 42 -11.04 -3.43 -12.46
CA LYS A 42 -10.95 -1.97 -12.39
C LYS A 42 -9.50 -1.52 -12.27
N ASP A 43 -9.01 -0.75 -13.25
CA ASP A 43 -7.69 -0.13 -13.16
C ASP A 43 -7.62 0.86 -11.99
N SER A 44 -6.57 0.76 -11.18
CA SER A 44 -6.31 1.68 -10.07
C SER A 44 -5.52 2.92 -10.46
N GLY A 45 -4.89 2.94 -11.65
CA GLY A 45 -3.94 3.96 -12.09
C GLY A 45 -2.55 3.83 -11.47
N VAL A 46 -2.35 2.85 -10.58
CA VAL A 46 -1.05 2.61 -9.91
C VAL A 46 -0.23 1.61 -10.70
N LYS A 47 0.97 2.04 -11.09
CA LYS A 47 2.00 1.20 -11.70
C LYS A 47 2.99 0.76 -10.64
N LEU A 48 3.11 -0.54 -10.45
CA LEU A 48 4.00 -1.16 -9.49
C LEU A 48 5.28 -1.64 -10.16
N ARG A 49 6.36 -1.57 -9.40
CA ARG A 49 7.60 -2.30 -9.67
C ARG A 49 7.86 -3.32 -8.58
N LYS A 50 8.60 -4.36 -8.91
CA LYS A 50 9.11 -5.32 -7.96
C LYS A 50 9.92 -4.58 -6.88
N GLY A 51 9.56 -4.82 -5.62
CA GLY A 51 10.13 -4.18 -4.44
C GLY A 51 9.33 -2.98 -3.91
N ASP A 52 8.31 -2.50 -4.63
CA ASP A 52 7.46 -1.42 -4.13
C ASP A 52 6.62 -1.88 -2.94
N LEU A 53 6.55 -1.05 -1.90
CA LEU A 53 5.59 -1.23 -0.82
C LEU A 53 4.23 -0.69 -1.29
N VAL A 54 3.24 -1.57 -1.31
CA VAL A 54 1.86 -1.27 -1.71
C VAL A 54 0.96 -1.32 -0.48
N SER A 55 0.01 -0.40 -0.40
CA SER A 55 -1.05 -0.38 0.60
C SER A 55 -2.38 -0.11 -0.09
N VAL A 56 -3.32 -1.03 0.08
CA VAL A 56 -4.69 -0.87 -0.42
C VAL A 56 -5.62 -0.88 0.78
N LYS A 57 -6.52 0.09 0.89
CA LYS A 57 -7.44 0.23 2.00
C LYS A 57 -8.83 0.65 1.53
N VAL A 58 -9.86 -0.02 2.01
CA VAL A 58 -11.24 0.44 1.85
C VAL A 58 -11.47 1.60 2.82
N VAL A 59 -11.77 2.78 2.26
CA VAL A 59 -12.01 4.01 3.03
C VAL A 59 -13.48 4.43 3.04
N GLY A 60 -14.32 3.79 2.25
CA GLY A 60 -15.76 4.03 2.24
C GLY A 60 -16.54 3.00 1.44
N GLY A 61 -17.86 3.01 1.62
CA GLY A 61 -18.77 2.08 0.95
C GLY A 61 -18.84 0.70 1.60
N ALA A 62 -19.71 -0.12 1.02
CA ALA A 62 -19.87 -1.53 1.34
C ALA A 62 -20.55 -2.21 0.12
N TRP A 63 -20.35 -3.51 -0.02
CA TRP A 63 -21.03 -4.30 -1.05
C TRP A 63 -21.52 -5.64 -0.55
N SER A 64 -22.40 -6.27 -1.30
CA SER A 64 -22.87 -7.64 -1.12
C SER A 64 -22.73 -8.42 -2.43
N ILE A 65 -22.48 -9.73 -2.32
CA ILE A 65 -22.37 -10.65 -3.47
C ILE A 65 -23.68 -11.32 -3.86
N SER A 66 -24.80 -10.94 -3.24
CA SER A 66 -26.14 -11.27 -3.73
C SER A 66 -27.18 -10.49 -2.95
N LYS A 67 -28.05 -9.82 -3.69
CA LYS A 67 -29.34 -9.28 -3.22
C LYS A 67 -30.50 -10.27 -3.34
N SER A 68 -30.27 -11.45 -3.92
CA SER A 68 -31.36 -12.33 -4.36
C SER A 68 -31.83 -13.31 -3.28
N ASN A 69 -32.88 -14.07 -3.62
CA ASN A 69 -33.66 -14.95 -2.74
C ASN A 69 -32.87 -16.06 -2.04
N TYR A 70 -31.60 -16.29 -2.41
CA TYR A 70 -30.70 -17.25 -1.74
C TYR A 70 -30.07 -16.70 -0.45
N GLY A 71 -30.53 -15.50 -0.05
CA GLY A 71 -30.42 -14.98 1.30
C GLY A 71 -29.44 -13.82 1.34
N ASN A 72 -29.96 -12.60 1.18
CA ASN A 72 -29.34 -11.30 1.47
C ASN A 72 -27.98 -11.46 2.16
N TYR A 73 -26.93 -11.59 1.36
CA TYR A 73 -25.59 -11.71 1.91
C TYR A 73 -25.26 -10.39 2.63
N PRO A 74 -24.56 -10.44 3.77
CA PRO A 74 -24.26 -9.23 4.52
C PRO A 74 -23.42 -8.29 3.66
N TYR A 75 -23.69 -7.00 3.78
CA TYR A 75 -22.81 -6.00 3.20
C TYR A 75 -21.49 -5.98 3.96
N THR A 76 -20.39 -6.05 3.23
CA THR A 76 -19.04 -6.02 3.81
C THR A 76 -18.26 -4.84 3.27
N LYS A 77 -17.30 -4.35 4.07
CA LYS A 77 -16.34 -3.32 3.65
C LYS A 77 -15.17 -3.96 2.89
N GLY A 78 -15.48 -4.85 1.94
CA GLY A 78 -14.50 -5.62 1.17
C GLY A 78 -13.81 -6.75 1.93
N SER A 79 -14.15 -7.03 3.19
CA SER A 79 -13.56 -8.16 3.94
C SER A 79 -13.97 -9.54 3.42
N GLY A 80 -15.02 -9.58 2.59
CA GLY A 80 -15.69 -10.81 2.20
C GLY A 80 -16.42 -11.49 3.34
N ILE A 81 -17.00 -12.63 3.01
CA ILE A 81 -17.83 -13.46 3.85
C ILE A 81 -17.06 -14.74 4.17
N ASP A 82 -17.21 -15.24 5.40
CA ASP A 82 -16.57 -16.49 5.78
C ASP A 82 -17.18 -17.68 5.01
N TRP A 83 -16.34 -18.63 4.61
CA TRP A 83 -16.80 -19.82 3.89
C TRP A 83 -17.81 -20.66 4.67
N SER A 84 -17.74 -20.67 6.01
CA SER A 84 -18.72 -21.34 6.87
C SER A 84 -20.12 -20.73 6.75
N TYR A 85 -20.22 -19.41 6.50
CA TYR A 85 -21.49 -18.74 6.26
C TYR A 85 -22.18 -19.25 4.98
N LEU A 86 -21.39 -19.56 3.95
CA LEU A 86 -21.90 -20.07 2.67
C LEU A 86 -22.28 -21.55 2.73
N GLN A 87 -21.57 -22.35 3.53
CA GLN A 87 -21.85 -23.79 3.69
C GLN A 87 -23.29 -24.09 4.11
N GLY A 88 -23.89 -23.22 4.93
CA GLY A 88 -25.28 -23.37 5.36
C GLY A 88 -26.33 -22.89 4.36
N ARG A 89 -25.94 -22.21 3.27
CA ARG A 89 -26.87 -21.51 2.36
C ARG A 89 -26.84 -22.02 0.92
N ASP A 90 -25.66 -22.38 0.44
CA ASP A 90 -25.49 -22.80 -0.95
C ASP A 90 -24.49 -23.95 -1.06
N PRO A 91 -24.92 -25.22 -1.00
CA PRO A 91 -24.00 -26.35 -1.06
C PRO A 91 -23.16 -26.41 -2.37
N ALA A 92 -23.57 -25.70 -3.43
CA ALA A 92 -22.82 -25.65 -4.68
C ALA A 92 -21.65 -24.66 -4.65
N TRP A 93 -21.48 -23.84 -3.61
CA TRP A 93 -20.46 -22.77 -3.54
C TRP A 93 -19.03 -23.24 -3.85
N ARG A 94 -18.70 -24.50 -3.50
CA ARG A 94 -17.37 -25.10 -3.73
C ARG A 94 -17.07 -25.39 -5.20
N THR A 95 -18.11 -25.48 -6.03
CA THR A 95 -17.99 -25.78 -7.47
C THR A 95 -17.86 -24.51 -8.31
N TYR A 96 -18.06 -23.33 -7.70
CA TYR A 96 -17.98 -22.07 -8.41
C TYR A 96 -16.55 -21.73 -8.83
N THR A 97 -16.46 -21.14 -10.02
CA THR A 97 -15.21 -20.55 -10.49
C THR A 97 -15.13 -19.11 -9.99
N TRP A 98 -14.52 -18.95 -8.82
CA TRP A 98 -14.24 -17.65 -8.21
C TRP A 98 -13.17 -16.89 -8.99
N ALA A 99 -13.26 -15.55 -9.02
CA ALA A 99 -12.25 -14.70 -9.64
C ALA A 99 -10.85 -14.93 -9.05
N MET A 100 -10.75 -15.13 -7.74
CA MET A 100 -9.57 -15.61 -7.04
C MET A 100 -9.93 -16.82 -6.19
N GLN A 101 -9.48 -18.00 -6.61
CA GLN A 101 -9.71 -19.23 -5.86
C GLN A 101 -9.01 -19.18 -4.49
N GLY A 102 -9.73 -19.62 -3.46
CA GLY A 102 -9.27 -19.62 -2.06
C GLY A 102 -9.51 -18.30 -1.30
N ALA A 103 -9.71 -17.18 -1.99
CA ALA A 103 -10.05 -15.91 -1.34
C ALA A 103 -11.52 -15.88 -0.92
N ARG A 104 -11.84 -15.13 0.14
CA ARG A 104 -13.23 -15.05 0.63
C ARG A 104 -14.18 -14.47 -0.41
N PRO A 105 -15.41 -14.99 -0.54
CA PRO A 105 -16.43 -14.41 -1.41
C PRO A 105 -16.81 -13.00 -0.98
N GLY A 106 -16.88 -12.08 -1.92
CA GLY A 106 -17.07 -10.66 -1.67
C GLY A 106 -15.84 -9.97 -1.09
N ALA A 107 -14.68 -10.61 -1.03
CA ALA A 107 -13.46 -9.90 -0.66
C ALA A 107 -13.03 -8.96 -1.79
N LEU A 108 -12.47 -7.80 -1.44
CA LEU A 108 -11.69 -7.02 -2.39
C LEU A 108 -10.44 -7.81 -2.73
N ILE A 109 -10.20 -8.02 -4.03
CA ILE A 109 -8.99 -8.66 -4.55
C ILE A 109 -8.27 -7.70 -5.48
N ALA A 110 -6.97 -7.90 -5.61
CA ALA A 110 -6.12 -7.15 -6.51
C ALA A 110 -5.37 -8.08 -7.47
N ARG A 111 -5.04 -7.56 -8.66
CA ARG A 111 -4.22 -8.22 -9.67
C ARG A 111 -3.09 -7.29 -10.11
N CYS A 112 -1.87 -7.81 -10.16
CA CYS A 112 -0.72 -7.16 -10.78
C CYS A 112 0.01 -8.20 -11.65
N GLY A 113 0.00 -8.02 -12.96
CA GLY A 113 0.43 -9.07 -13.90
C GLY A 113 -0.41 -10.35 -13.74
N SER A 114 0.26 -11.49 -13.53
CA SER A 114 -0.39 -12.79 -13.27
C SER A 114 -0.69 -13.05 -11.80
N ASN A 115 -0.27 -12.17 -10.89
CA ASN A 115 -0.41 -12.40 -9.45
C ASN A 115 -1.71 -11.84 -8.90
N LEU A 116 -2.39 -12.62 -8.06
CA LEU A 116 -3.61 -12.24 -7.37
C LEU A 116 -3.35 -12.12 -5.86
N VAL A 117 -3.97 -11.12 -5.23
CA VAL A 117 -3.84 -10.86 -3.79
C VAL A 117 -5.21 -10.59 -3.21
N GLU A 118 -5.59 -11.35 -2.17
CA GLU A 118 -6.73 -11.00 -1.33
C GLU A 118 -6.36 -9.79 -0.46
N ILE A 119 -7.10 -8.70 -0.61
CA ILE A 119 -6.91 -7.44 0.11
C ILE A 119 -7.83 -7.37 1.32
N GLY A 120 -9.07 -7.85 1.20
CA GLY A 120 -10.05 -7.70 2.27
C GLY A 120 -10.43 -6.22 2.49
N ALA A 121 -10.59 -5.82 3.75
CA ALA A 121 -10.82 -4.41 4.10
C ALA A 121 -9.58 -3.53 3.94
N GLY A 122 -8.39 -4.13 3.89
CA GLY A 122 -7.14 -3.44 3.63
C GLY A 122 -5.93 -4.32 3.90
N LYS A 123 -4.88 -4.12 3.11
CA LYS A 123 -3.64 -4.90 3.16
C LYS A 123 -2.48 -4.11 2.62
N SER A 124 -1.31 -4.33 3.20
CA SER A 124 -0.04 -3.86 2.67
C SER A 124 0.87 -5.03 2.35
N TRP A 125 1.64 -4.93 1.26
CA TRP A 125 2.58 -5.96 0.83
C TRP A 125 3.70 -5.36 -0.02
N VAL A 126 4.81 -6.07 -0.15
CA VAL A 126 5.87 -5.72 -1.11
C VAL A 126 5.56 -6.41 -2.44
N SER A 127 5.48 -5.65 -3.52
CA SER A 127 5.21 -6.21 -4.85
C SER A 127 6.37 -7.08 -5.30
N ASN A 128 6.09 -8.29 -5.78
CA ASN A 128 7.09 -9.16 -6.40
C ASN A 128 7.10 -9.03 -7.93
N TYR A 129 6.25 -8.17 -8.49
CA TYR A 129 5.97 -8.08 -9.91
C TYR A 129 5.93 -6.63 -10.36
N ASP A 130 6.29 -6.43 -11.62
CA ASP A 130 6.07 -5.19 -12.34
C ASP A 130 4.69 -5.24 -13.01
N GLY A 131 4.00 -4.10 -13.07
CA GLY A 131 2.76 -3.98 -13.84
C GLY A 131 1.74 -3.01 -13.26
N GLU A 132 0.60 -2.93 -13.91
CA GLU A 132 -0.55 -2.14 -13.47
C GLU A 132 -1.34 -2.92 -12.42
N LEU A 133 -1.77 -2.22 -11.37
CA LEU A 133 -2.60 -2.78 -10.31
C LEU A 133 -4.08 -2.62 -10.67
N PHE A 134 -4.80 -3.73 -10.69
CA PHE A 134 -6.24 -3.77 -10.91
C PHE A 134 -6.96 -4.29 -9.66
N LEU A 135 -8.22 -3.90 -9.47
CA LEU A 135 -9.07 -4.28 -8.35
C LEU A 135 -10.37 -4.93 -8.83
N LEU A 136 -10.93 -5.84 -8.05
CA LEU A 136 -12.20 -6.52 -8.36
C LEU A 136 -12.88 -7.02 -7.08
N CYS A 137 -14.21 -7.19 -7.12
CA CYS A 137 -14.94 -7.99 -6.13
C CYS A 137 -14.72 -9.48 -6.38
N ASN A 138 -14.28 -10.24 -5.39
CA ASN A 138 -14.10 -11.68 -5.55
C ASN A 138 -15.46 -12.40 -5.55
N ASP A 139 -15.90 -12.80 -6.73
CA ASP A 139 -17.17 -13.50 -6.89
C ASP A 139 -17.06 -14.59 -7.96
N ALA A 140 -18.07 -15.44 -8.06
CA ALA A 140 -18.20 -16.42 -9.12
C ALA A 140 -18.32 -15.69 -10.47
N LYS A 141 -17.69 -16.23 -11.53
CA LYS A 141 -17.71 -15.62 -12.89
C LYS A 141 -19.10 -15.24 -13.43
N ARG A 142 -20.18 -15.83 -12.91
CA ARG A 142 -21.57 -15.56 -13.30
C ARG A 142 -22.42 -14.91 -12.19
N GLY A 143 -21.84 -14.64 -11.01
CA GLY A 143 -22.53 -14.08 -9.83
C GLY A 143 -22.58 -12.55 -9.79
N TYR A 144 -21.87 -11.86 -10.68
CA TYR A 144 -21.79 -10.39 -10.59
C TYR A 144 -23.13 -9.66 -10.78
N ALA A 145 -24.09 -10.25 -11.49
CA ALA A 145 -25.32 -9.56 -11.89
C ALA A 145 -26.28 -9.26 -10.72
N ASP A 146 -26.27 -10.06 -9.65
CA ASP A 146 -27.11 -9.87 -8.47
C ASP A 146 -26.35 -9.28 -7.27
N ASN A 147 -25.09 -8.88 -7.49
CA ASN A 147 -24.31 -8.13 -6.51
C ASN A 147 -24.89 -6.74 -6.27
N ASP A 148 -24.41 -6.08 -5.23
CA ASP A 148 -24.74 -4.69 -4.98
C ASP A 148 -23.69 -3.90 -4.25
N GLY A 149 -23.68 -2.60 -4.51
CA GLY A 149 -22.89 -1.64 -3.77
C GLY A 149 -21.53 -1.42 -4.40
N THR A 150 -20.78 -0.53 -3.78
CA THR A 150 -19.47 -0.10 -4.26
C THR A 150 -18.54 0.11 -3.07
N LEU A 151 -17.25 0.01 -3.33
CA LEU A 151 -16.20 0.37 -2.39
C LEU A 151 -15.43 1.59 -2.91
N LYS A 152 -15.15 2.52 -2.01
CA LYS A 152 -14.17 3.59 -2.22
C LYS A 152 -12.85 3.12 -1.61
N VAL A 153 -11.84 2.94 -2.44
CA VAL A 153 -10.56 2.34 -2.10
C VAL A 153 -9.44 3.36 -2.27
N SER A 154 -8.58 3.49 -1.27
CA SER A 154 -7.32 4.22 -1.34
C SER A 154 -6.22 3.25 -1.67
N VAL A 155 -5.48 3.53 -2.75
CA VAL A 155 -4.33 2.75 -3.19
C VAL A 155 -3.11 3.65 -3.07
N THR A 156 -2.17 3.24 -2.23
CA THR A 156 -0.85 3.83 -2.16
C THR A 156 0.12 2.80 -2.70
N GLY A 157 0.84 3.17 -3.75
CA GLY A 157 1.81 2.31 -4.39
C GLY A 157 2.50 3.10 -5.48
N GLY A 158 3.71 2.70 -5.81
CA GLY A 158 4.54 3.42 -6.75
C GLY A 158 5.95 3.54 -6.22
N THR A 159 6.83 3.88 -7.15
CA THR A 159 8.24 3.62 -7.01
C THR A 159 8.82 4.23 -5.76
N ASN A 160 9.53 3.36 -5.02
CA ASN A 160 10.58 3.80 -4.10
C ASN A 160 11.56 4.77 -4.78
N GLU A 161 11.54 5.02 -6.09
CA GLU A 161 12.36 6.03 -6.76
C GLU A 161 12.10 7.46 -6.28
N LYS A 162 10.86 7.90 -6.04
CA LYS A 162 10.67 9.25 -5.44
C LYS A 162 11.24 9.30 -4.03
N ALA A 163 11.02 8.24 -3.24
CA ALA A 163 11.55 8.12 -1.89
C ALA A 163 13.09 8.01 -1.88
N ALA A 164 13.67 7.25 -2.81
CA ALA A 164 15.09 7.01 -2.97
C ALA A 164 15.78 8.23 -3.58
N ALA A 165 15.17 8.92 -4.54
CA ALA A 165 15.65 10.20 -5.06
C ALA A 165 15.64 11.26 -3.97
N LEU A 166 14.59 11.32 -3.14
CA LEU A 166 14.55 12.23 -1.99
C LEU A 166 15.61 11.86 -0.94
N GLN A 167 15.81 10.57 -0.64
CA GLN A 167 16.88 10.11 0.25
C GLN A 167 18.26 10.46 -0.31
N GLN A 168 18.47 10.28 -1.62
CA GLN A 168 19.72 10.60 -2.30
C GLN A 168 19.97 12.11 -2.34
N GLN A 169 18.96 12.93 -2.64
CA GLN A 169 19.04 14.39 -2.58
C GLN A 169 19.43 14.86 -1.18
N ARG A 170 18.78 14.32 -0.15
CA ARG A 170 19.10 14.67 1.25
C ARG A 170 20.50 14.23 1.65
N LYS A 171 20.95 13.06 1.20
CA LYS A 171 22.33 12.61 1.41
C LYS A 171 23.31 13.62 0.82
N GLN A 172 23.07 14.08 -0.41
CA GLN A 172 23.88 15.12 -1.05
C GLN A 172 23.83 16.45 -0.29
N GLU A 173 22.67 16.87 0.21
CA GLU A 173 22.52 18.09 1.02
C GLU A 173 23.31 18.01 2.33
N VAL A 174 23.27 16.86 3.02
CA VAL A 174 24.04 16.62 4.25
C VAL A 174 25.54 16.64 3.96
N GLU A 175 25.99 15.96 2.90
CA GLU A 175 27.41 15.96 2.49
C GLU A 175 27.89 17.37 2.14
N ALA A 176 27.11 18.13 1.36
CA ALA A 176 27.42 19.52 1.01
C ALA A 176 27.47 20.43 2.24
N PHE A 177 26.56 20.24 3.21
CA PHE A 177 26.57 20.99 4.45
C PHE A 177 27.81 20.68 5.30
N GLN A 178 28.17 19.40 5.43
CA GLN A 178 29.38 18.96 6.14
C GLN A 178 30.64 19.55 5.50
N GLU A 179 30.70 19.62 4.17
CA GLU A 179 31.83 20.23 3.46
C GLU A 179 31.92 21.74 3.71
N ARG A 180 30.78 22.46 3.73
CA ARG A 180 30.75 23.89 4.09
C ARG A 180 31.26 24.14 5.51
N LEU A 181 30.89 23.28 6.47
CA LEU A 181 31.38 23.38 7.85
C LEU A 181 32.90 23.18 7.92
N LYS A 182 33.43 22.19 7.20
CA LYS A 182 34.88 21.94 7.13
C LYS A 182 35.64 23.15 6.58
N ARG A 183 35.16 23.77 5.49
CA ARG A 183 35.78 24.97 4.91
C ARG A 183 35.80 26.14 5.89
N ARG A 184 34.70 26.36 6.61
CA ARG A 184 34.61 27.40 7.64
C ARG A 184 35.57 27.17 8.81
N GLN A 185 35.84 25.92 9.17
CA GLN A 185 36.79 25.56 10.23
C GLN A 185 38.25 25.69 9.79
N SER A 186 38.56 25.56 8.50
CA SER A 186 39.93 25.68 7.98
C SER A 186 40.44 27.11 7.81
N GLY A 187 39.62 28.14 8.05
CA GLY A 187 40.05 29.54 7.96
C GLY A 187 40.38 30.03 6.54
N GLN A 188 39.90 29.32 5.52
CA GLN A 188 39.79 29.80 4.13
C GLN A 188 38.44 30.49 3.95
#